data_AF-A0A432YET1-F1
#
_entry.id   AF-A0A432YET1-F1
#
_cell.length_a   1.000
_cell.length_b   1.000
_cell.length_c   1.000
_cell.angle_alpha   90.00
_cell.angle_beta   90.00
_cell.angle_gamma   90.00
#
_symmetry.space_group_name_H-M   'P 1'
#
loop_
_entity.id
_entity.type
_entity.pdbx_description
1 polymer ?
#
loop_
_entity_poly.entity_id
_entity_poly.type
_entity_poly.pdbx_seq_one_letter_code
_entity_poly.pdbx_strand_id
1 'polypeptide(L)' 'MSQKLAWVMISGLLLSGCSAAGWYYSWQDERLERCRELHSESQRMECERRATESYEEYQRKRQQVLKDAEKKT' A
#
# COMPACT_ATOMS: atom_id res chain seq x y z
N MET A 1 -9.70 -39.79 -7.95
CA MET A 1 -10.30 -38.50 -7.51
C MET A 1 -9.29 -37.56 -6.86
N SER A 2 -8.31 -38.04 -6.10
CA SER A 2 -7.36 -37.22 -5.33
C SER A 2 -6.44 -36.31 -6.17
N GLN A 3 -6.14 -36.65 -7.42
CA GLN A 3 -5.22 -35.87 -8.27
C GLN A 3 -5.80 -34.56 -8.80
N LYS A 4 -7.13 -34.49 -9.00
CA LYS A 4 -7.82 -33.24 -9.40
C LYS A 4 -7.89 -32.24 -8.25
N LEU A 5 -7.98 -32.72 -7.00
CA LEU A 5 -7.95 -31.87 -5.80
C LEU A 5 -6.58 -31.22 -5.56
N ALA A 6 -5.49 -31.95 -5.82
CA ALA A 6 -4.14 -31.43 -5.66
C ALA A 6 -3.87 -30.22 -6.58
N TRP A 7 -4.37 -30.26 -7.82
CA TRP A 7 -4.23 -29.17 -8.79
C TRP A 7 -5.00 -27.91 -8.39
N VAL A 8 -6.21 -28.07 -7.85
CA VAL A 8 -7.03 -26.95 -7.35
C VAL A 8 -6.38 -26.29 -6.14
N MET A 9 -5.81 -27.08 -5.21
CA MET A 9 -5.08 -26.58 -4.04
C MET A 9 -3.83 -25.79 -4.45
N ILE A 10 -3.01 -26.30 -5.38
CA ILE A 10 -1.79 -25.61 -5.84
C ILE A 10 -2.12 -24.27 -6.52
N SER A 11 -3.20 -24.22 -7.29
CA SER A 11 -3.62 -22.98 -7.96
C SER A 11 -4.11 -21.91 -6.97
N GLY A 12 -4.73 -22.30 -5.85
CA GLY A 12 -5.18 -21.38 -4.80
C GLY A 12 -4.05 -20.73 -3.98
N LEU A 13 -2.93 -21.42 -3.78
CA LEU A 13 -1.78 -20.87 -3.03
C LEU A 13 -0.96 -19.84 -3.82
N LEU A 14 -1.06 -19.80 -5.15
CA LEU A 14 -0.32 -18.84 -5.98
C LEU A 14 -0.93 -17.42 -5.93
N LEU A 15 -2.17 -17.28 -5.45
CA LEU A 15 -2.88 -16.00 -5.37
C LEU A 15 -2.65 -15.25 -4.04
N SER A 16 -2.07 -15.90 -3.03
CA SER A 16 -1.87 -15.29 -1.69
C SER A 16 -0.57 -14.47 -1.56
N GLY A 17 0.23 -14.36 -2.64
CA GLY A 17 1.52 -13.67 -2.65
C GLY A 17 1.47 -12.14 -2.81
N CYS A 18 0.31 -11.56 -3.15
CA CYS A 18 0.15 -10.10 -3.20
C CYS A 18 -0.05 -9.54 -1.77
N SER A 19 1.03 -9.46 -1.00
CA SER A 19 0.98 -8.79 0.31
C SER A 19 0.75 -7.29 0.12
N ALA A 20 -0.24 -6.73 0.81
CA ALA A 20 -0.58 -5.30 0.76
C ALA A 20 0.61 -4.40 1.14
N ALA A 21 1.54 -4.90 1.95
CA ALA A 21 2.78 -4.20 2.27
C ALA A 21 3.71 -4.09 1.05
N GLY A 22 3.86 -5.16 0.26
CA GLY A 22 4.68 -5.16 -0.95
C GLY A 22 4.17 -4.13 -1.98
N TRP A 23 2.86 -4.09 -2.18
CA TRP A 23 2.21 -3.08 -3.03
C TRP A 23 2.40 -1.66 -2.49
N TYR A 24 2.33 -1.46 -1.17
CA TYR A 24 2.54 -0.15 -0.57
C TYR A 24 3.95 0.37 -0.83
N TYR A 25 4.98 -0.46 -0.59
CA TYR A 25 6.37 -0.05 -0.78
C TYR A 25 6.68 0.24 -2.26
N SER A 26 6.17 -0.57 -3.21
CA SER A 26 6.33 -0.25 -4.63
C SER A 26 5.68 1.08 -5.02
N TRP A 27 4.52 1.38 -4.45
CA TRP A 27 3.84 2.66 -4.68
C TRP A 27 4.52 3.84 -3.97
N GLN A 28 5.19 3.58 -2.84
CA GLN A 28 5.97 4.56 -2.09
C GLN A 28 7.14 5.08 -2.91
N ASP A 29 7.86 4.19 -3.59
CA ASP A 29 8.98 4.57 -4.47
C ASP A 29 8.52 5.49 -5.61
N GLU A 30 7.40 5.17 -6.26
CA GLU A 30 6.79 6.01 -7.31
C GLU A 30 6.38 7.40 -6.77
N ARG A 31 5.90 7.48 -5.52
CA ARG A 31 5.60 8.77 -4.88
C ARG A 31 6.86 9.59 -4.64
N LEU A 32 7.96 8.96 -4.24
CA LEU A 32 9.23 9.64 -4.05
C LEU A 32 9.79 10.18 -5.36
N GLU A 33 9.67 9.43 -6.46
CA GLU A 33 10.05 9.90 -7.80
C GLU A 33 9.26 11.15 -8.20
N ARG A 34 7.93 11.14 -8.01
CA ARG A 34 7.09 12.33 -8.26
C ARG A 34 7.49 13.53 -7.40
N CYS A 35 7.97 13.32 -6.17
CA CYS A 35 8.47 14.43 -5.36
C CYS A 35 9.71 15.09 -5.99
N ARG A 36 10.55 14.33 -6.69
CA ARG A 36 11.76 14.85 -7.35
C ARG A 36 11.46 15.71 -8.59
N GLU A 37 10.27 15.56 -9.17
CA GLU A 37 9.79 16.40 -10.27
C GLU A 37 9.38 17.81 -9.80
N LEU A 38 9.23 18.03 -8.48
CA LEU A 38 8.90 19.34 -7.93
C LEU A 38 10.11 20.29 -8.00
N HIS A 39 9.94 21.42 -8.69
CA HIS A 39 10.98 22.45 -8.83
C HIS A 39 11.29 23.21 -7.54
N SER A 40 10.32 23.31 -6.63
CA SER A 40 10.50 24.02 -5.36
C SER A 40 11.08 23.07 -4.31
N GLU A 41 12.23 23.44 -3.76
CA GLU A 41 12.92 22.66 -2.72
C GLU A 41 12.04 22.45 -1.48
N SER A 42 11.36 23.49 -1.01
CA SER A 42 10.48 23.38 0.16
C SER A 42 9.30 22.45 -0.08
N GLN A 43 8.71 22.49 -1.29
CA GLN A 43 7.62 21.58 -1.66
C GLN A 43 8.12 20.15 -1.82
N ARG A 44 9.32 19.96 -2.37
CA ARG A 44 9.97 18.64 -2.49
C ARG A 44 10.21 18.02 -1.12
N MET A 45 10.82 18.75 -0.19
CA MET A 45 11.08 18.24 1.17
C MET A 45 9.80 17.81 1.88
N GLU A 46 8.73 18.62 1.80
CA GLU A 46 7.45 18.27 2.42
C GLU A 46 6.75 17.10 1.71
N CYS A 47 6.93 16.97 0.39
CA CYS A 47 6.47 15.82 -0.37
C CYS A 47 7.19 14.54 0.09
N GLU A 48 8.52 14.55 0.13
CA GLU A 48 9.35 13.41 0.52
C GLU A 48 9.06 12.98 1.97
N ARG A 49 8.88 13.94 2.88
CA ARG A 49 8.49 13.66 4.27
C ARG A 49 7.16 12.90 4.38
N ARG A 50 6.18 13.24 3.53
CA ARG A 50 4.88 12.55 3.49
C ARG A 50 4.92 11.25 2.68
N ALA A 51 5.81 11.16 1.70
CA ALA A 51 6.01 9.95 0.91
C ALA A 51 6.73 8.87 1.72
N THR A 52 7.65 9.24 2.61
CA THR A 52 8.41 8.31 3.48
C THR A 52 7.64 7.84 4.72
N GLU A 53 6.35 8.16 4.84
CA GLU A 53 5.52 7.66 5.95
C GLU A 53 5.52 6.12 6.02
N SER A 54 5.63 5.57 7.22
CA SER A 54 5.67 4.12 7.42
C SER A 54 4.33 3.46 7.07
N TYR A 55 4.37 2.21 6.61
CA TYR A 55 3.15 1.46 6.28
C TYR A 55 2.18 1.35 7.46
N GLU A 56 2.70 1.19 8.69
CA GLU A 56 1.87 1.11 9.90
C GLU A 56 1.12 2.40 10.19
N GLU A 57 1.78 3.54 9.97
CA GLU A 57 1.19 4.85 10.20
C GLU A 57 0.12 5.15 9.14
N TYR A 58 0.40 4.82 7.88
CA TYR A 58 -0.57 4.84 6.78
C TYR A 58 -1.81 3.98 7.11
N GLN A 59 -1.61 2.74 7.56
CA GLN A 59 -2.72 1.84 7.93
C GLN A 59 -3.55 2.40 9.07
N ARG A 60 -2.91 2.94 10.11
CA ARG A 60 -3.60 3.59 11.23
C ARG A 60 -4.45 4.77 10.77
N LYS A 61 -3.90 5.68 9.96
CA LYS A 61 -4.63 6.83 9.41
C LYS A 61 -5.80 6.39 8.53
N ARG A 62 -5.58 5.38 7.67
CA ARG A 62 -6.63 4.80 6.82
C ARG A 62 -7.79 4.25 7.65
N GLN A 63 -7.50 3.51 8.72
CA GLN A 63 -8.54 2.98 9.61
C GLN A 63 -9.30 4.08 10.35
N GLN A 64 -8.62 5.16 10.75
CA GLN A 64 -9.28 6.31 11.38
C GLN A 64 -10.26 6.98 10.42
N VAL A 65 -9.84 7.25 9.18
CA VAL A 65 -10.71 7.86 8.15
C VAL A 65 -11.94 7.00 7.88
N LEU A 66 -11.79 5.67 7.83
CA LEU A 66 -12.92 4.76 7.64
C LEU A 66 -13.90 4.82 8.82
N LYS A 67 -13.40 4.76 10.07
CA LYS A 67 -14.23 4.87 11.28
C LYS A 67 -14.95 6.22 11.39
N ASP A 68 -14.29 7.30 10.98
CA ASP A 68 -14.88 8.64 10.99
C ASP A 68 -15.95 8.80 9.91
N ALA A 69 -15.78 8.14 8.75
CA ALA A 69 -16.80 8.07 7.72
C ALA A 69 -18.04 7.30 8.21
N GLU A 70 -17.84 6.15 8.85
CA GLU A 70 -18.91 5.31 9.42
C GLU A 70 -19.74 6.07 10.48
N LYS A 71 -19.10 6.88 11.33
CA LYS A 71 -19.79 7.69 12.35
C LYS A 71 -20.61 8.86 11.83
N LYS A 72 -20.36 9.29 10.59
CA LYS A 72 -21.06 10.44 9.97
C LYS A 72 -22.30 10.03 9.16
N THR A 73 -22.43 8.74 8.87
CA THR A 73 -23.63 8.09 8.32
C THR A 73 -24.58 7.64 9.42
#